data_AF-A1AS20-F1
#
_entry.id   AF-A1AS20-F1
#
_cell.length_a   1.000
_cell.length_b   1.000
_cell.length_c   1.000
_cell.angle_alpha   90.00
_cell.angle_beta   90.00
_cell.angle_gamma   90.00
#
_symmetry.space_group_name_H-M   'P 1'
#
loop_
_entity.id
_entity.type
_entity.pdbx_description
1 polymer ?
#
loop_
_entity_poly.entity_id
_entity_poly.type
_entity_poly.pdbx_seq_one_letter_code
_entity_poly.pdbx_strand_id
1 'polypeptide(L)'
;MKEKHTSRPSRTDWGRVTKMKDEEIDYSDIPPLRDNFFKDAQIRWPEKKKQVTLRIDLDVIEFFKKQGKGHQSMINAVTSRTAKCCNPIEISYQAEEGRIVSFQAGVP
;
A
#
# COMPACT_ATOMS: atom_id res chain seq x y z
N MET A 1 26.84 1.18 -6.92
CA MET A 1 25.52 1.54 -6.39
C MET A 1 25.76 2.21 -5.03
N LYS A 2 25.35 3.46 -4.80
CA LYS A 2 25.61 4.16 -3.52
C LYS A 2 24.47 3.91 -2.53
N GLU A 3 24.77 3.27 -1.41
CA GLU A 3 23.81 2.98 -0.35
C GLU A 3 23.50 4.26 0.43
N LYS A 4 22.20 4.55 0.61
CA LYS A 4 21.74 5.75 1.31
C LYS A 4 21.61 5.42 2.79
N HIS A 5 22.58 5.84 3.60
CA HIS A 5 22.45 5.82 5.05
C HIS A 5 21.48 6.92 5.51
N THR A 6 20.59 6.59 6.44
CA THR A 6 19.73 7.58 7.09
C THR A 6 20.63 8.59 7.82
N SER A 7 20.41 9.89 7.60
CA SER A 7 21.30 10.98 8.07
C SER A 7 21.42 11.13 9.59
N ARG A 8 20.72 10.32 10.37
CA ARG A 8 20.74 10.38 11.82
C ARG A 8 21.79 9.40 12.33
N PRO A 9 22.76 9.84 13.16
CA PRO A 9 23.69 8.92 13.78
C PRO A 9 22.89 7.92 14.64
N SER A 10 23.04 6.64 14.35
CA SER A 10 22.50 5.56 15.17
C SER A 10 23.05 5.69 16.59
N ARG A 11 22.20 5.61 17.60
CA ARG A 11 22.60 5.64 19.03
C ARG A 11 23.21 4.31 19.51
N THR A 12 23.52 3.40 18.57
CA THR A 12 24.00 2.05 18.82
C THR A 12 25.53 2.03 18.87
N ASP A 13 26.09 1.38 19.88
CA ASP A 13 27.52 1.08 19.95
C ASP A 13 27.87 -0.07 19.00
N TRP A 14 28.27 0.28 17.77
CA TRP A 14 28.65 -0.69 16.74
C TRP A 14 29.95 -1.44 17.07
N GLY A 15 30.82 -0.86 17.89
CA GLY A 15 32.09 -1.50 18.30
C GLY A 15 31.84 -2.68 19.24
N ARG A 16 30.80 -2.60 20.08
CA ARG A 16 30.34 -3.70 20.92
C ARG A 16 29.69 -4.80 20.08
N VAL A 17 28.76 -4.44 19.19
CA VAL A 17 27.99 -5.42 18.38
C VAL A 17 28.90 -6.22 17.44
N THR A 18 29.92 -5.59 16.86
CA THR A 18 30.86 -6.27 15.94
C THR A 18 31.84 -7.23 16.63
N LYS A 19 32.06 -7.08 17.94
CA LYS A 19 32.94 -7.95 18.74
C LYS A 19 32.20 -9.05 19.49
N MET A 20 30.87 -8.93 19.60
CA MET A 20 30.02 -9.90 20.25
C MET A 20 30.02 -11.19 19.42
N LYS A 21 30.22 -12.33 20.09
CA LYS A 21 30.12 -13.64 19.43
C LYS A 21 28.66 -14.01 19.25
N ASP A 22 28.36 -14.77 18.21
CA ASP A 22 26.99 -15.23 17.91
C ASP A 22 26.36 -16.03 19.07
N GLU A 23 27.20 -16.76 19.81
CA GLU A 23 26.87 -17.54 21.00
C GLU A 23 26.39 -16.69 22.20
N GLU A 24 26.75 -15.41 22.23
CA GLU A 24 26.36 -14.46 23.30
C GLU A 24 25.05 -13.74 22.98
N ILE A 25 24.45 -13.99 21.81
CA ILE A 25 23.17 -13.40 21.39
C ILE A 25 22.04 -14.16 22.09
N ASP A 26 21.24 -13.43 22.86
CA ASP A 26 20.04 -13.96 23.50
C ASP A 26 18.90 -14.05 22.47
N TYR A 27 18.40 -15.26 22.24
CA TYR A 27 17.28 -15.56 21.35
C TYR A 27 16.01 -15.98 22.12
N SER A 28 15.97 -15.77 23.44
CA SER A 28 14.86 -16.20 24.29
C SER A 28 13.53 -15.51 23.97
N ASP A 29 13.58 -14.32 23.37
CA ASP A 29 12.43 -13.50 22.98
C ASP A 29 11.87 -13.84 21.58
N ILE A 30 12.65 -14.53 20.75
CA ILE A 30 12.29 -14.83 19.35
C ILE A 30 12.38 -16.35 19.13
N PRO A 31 11.28 -17.10 19.36
CA PRO A 31 11.28 -18.54 19.08
C PRO A 31 11.58 -18.79 17.59
N PRO A 32 12.30 -19.87 17.26
CA PRO A 32 12.64 -20.19 15.87
C PRO A 32 11.37 -20.39 15.03
N LEU A 33 11.26 -19.65 13.92
CA LEU A 33 10.17 -19.81 12.98
C LEU A 33 10.25 -21.20 12.34
N ARG A 34 9.27 -22.06 12.64
CA ARG A 34 9.20 -23.43 12.10
C ARG A 34 8.70 -23.42 10.65
N ASP A 35 9.05 -24.46 9.89
CA ASP A 35 8.62 -24.64 8.49
C ASP A 35 7.11 -24.55 8.29
N ASN A 36 6.32 -24.92 9.30
CA ASN A 36 4.85 -24.82 9.26
C ASN A 36 4.37 -23.37 9.12
N PHE A 37 5.10 -22.37 9.64
CA PHE A 37 4.77 -20.96 9.45
C PHE A 37 4.90 -20.56 7.97
N PHE A 38 5.94 -21.07 7.29
CA PHE A 38 6.18 -20.76 5.88
C PHE A 38 5.24 -21.51 4.92
N LYS A 39 4.65 -22.63 5.35
CA LYS A 39 3.65 -23.36 4.54
C LYS A 39 2.37 -22.55 4.32
N ASP A 40 1.93 -21.81 5.33
CA ASP A 40 0.71 -21.00 5.27
C ASP A 40 0.98 -19.54 4.88
N ALA A 41 2.25 -19.13 4.82
CA ALA A 41 2.64 -17.77 4.48
C ALA A 41 2.38 -17.47 3.00
N GLN A 42 1.27 -16.80 2.71
CA GLN A 42 1.01 -16.25 1.38
C GLN A 42 1.76 -14.94 1.18
N ILE A 43 2.83 -14.98 0.37
CA ILE A 43 3.51 -13.77 -0.09
C ILE A 43 2.59 -13.04 -1.07
N ARG A 44 1.98 -11.94 -0.61
CA ARG A 44 1.19 -11.04 -1.44
C ARG A 44 2.12 -10.02 -2.08
N TRP A 45 2.63 -10.33 -3.27
CA TRP A 45 3.36 -9.35 -4.06
C TRP A 45 2.41 -8.22 -4.47
N PRO A 46 2.72 -6.95 -4.17
CA PRO A 46 1.93 -5.84 -4.67
C PRO A 46 2.07 -5.80 -6.19
N GLU A 47 0.96 -6.01 -6.89
CA GLU A 47 0.93 -5.86 -8.34
C GLU A 47 1.38 -4.45 -8.74
N LYS A 48 2.07 -4.36 -9.88
CA LYS A 48 2.50 -3.06 -10.41
C LYS A 48 1.26 -2.22 -10.72
N LYS A 49 1.15 -1.06 -10.07
CA LYS A 49 0.08 -0.09 -10.34
C LYS A 49 0.17 0.34 -11.80
N LYS A 50 -0.95 0.28 -12.52
CA LYS A 50 -1.06 0.80 -13.88
C LYS A 50 -1.37 2.30 -13.80
N GLN A 51 -0.70 3.10 -14.63
CA GLN A 51 -1.04 4.51 -14.78
C GLN A 51 -2.37 4.61 -15.53
N VAL A 52 -3.35 5.25 -14.91
CA VAL A 52 -4.67 5.49 -15.48
C VAL A 52 -5.00 6.97 -15.39
N THR A 53 -5.60 7.51 -16.44
CA THR A 53 -6.10 8.89 -16.46
C THR A 53 -7.59 8.86 -16.14
N LEU A 54 -7.95 9.22 -14.91
CA LEU A 54 -9.33 9.27 -14.42
C LEU A 54 -9.71 10.72 -14.10
N ARG A 55 -10.96 11.08 -14.38
CA ARG A 55 -11.55 12.34 -13.90
C ARG A 55 -12.18 12.10 -12.54
N ILE A 56 -11.77 12.88 -11.55
CA ILE A 56 -12.25 12.84 -10.18
C ILE A 56 -12.71 14.26 -9.84
N ASP A 57 -13.79 14.38 -9.08
CA ASP A 57 -14.30 15.66 -8.63
C ASP A 57 -13.27 16.43 -7.80
N LEU A 58 -13.33 17.77 -7.90
CA LEU A 58 -12.32 18.66 -7.33
C LEU A 58 -12.30 18.59 -5.80
N ASP A 59 -13.46 18.50 -5.18
CA ASP A 59 -13.66 18.39 -3.73
C ASP A 59 -12.98 17.14 -3.14
N VAL A 60 -13.09 16.00 -3.83
CA VAL A 60 -12.44 14.74 -3.45
C VAL A 60 -10.92 14.89 -3.54
N ILE A 61 -10.42 15.49 -4.61
CA ILE A 61 -8.97 15.74 -4.78
C ILE A 61 -8.46 16.66 -3.67
N GLU A 62 -9.19 17.74 -3.35
CA GLU A 62 -8.81 18.66 -2.26
C GLU A 62 -8.81 17.98 -0.90
N PHE A 63 -9.82 17.15 -0.61
CA PHE A 63 -9.89 16.37 0.63
C PHE A 63 -8.64 15.50 0.82
N PHE A 64 -8.26 14.72 -0.20
CA PHE A 64 -7.08 13.86 -0.10
C PHE A 64 -5.76 14.63 -0.13
N LYS A 65 -5.71 15.80 -0.80
CA LYS A 65 -4.52 16.67 -0.75
C LYS A 65 -4.31 17.26 0.65
N LYS A 66 -5.38 17.61 1.37
CA LYS A 66 -5.30 18.09 2.77
C LYS A 66 -4.69 17.05 3.72
N GLN A 67 -4.85 15.76 3.43
CA GLN A 67 -4.26 14.67 4.22
C GLN A 67 -2.75 14.46 3.99
N GLY A 68 -2.14 15.18 3.04
CA GLY A 68 -0.69 15.26 2.88
C GLY A 68 -0.12 14.54 1.66
N LYS A 69 1.18 14.26 1.71
CA LYS A 69 1.91 13.61 0.60
C LYS A 69 1.40 12.19 0.41
N GLY A 70 1.10 11.81 -0.84
CA GLY A 70 0.64 10.45 -1.17
C GLY A 70 -0.87 10.30 -1.41
N HIS A 71 -1.60 11.40 -1.64
CA HIS A 71 -3.04 11.38 -1.98
C HIS A 71 -3.42 10.34 -3.04
N GLN A 72 -2.61 10.15 -4.10
CA GLN A 72 -2.86 9.10 -5.11
C GLN A 72 -2.88 7.67 -4.51
N SER A 73 -2.03 7.38 -3.54
CA SER A 73 -2.01 6.07 -2.88
C SER A 73 -3.19 5.90 -1.93
N MET A 74 -3.63 6.97 -1.27
CA MET A 74 -4.84 6.96 -0.43
C MET A 74 -6.11 6.76 -1.25
N ILE A 75 -6.25 7.48 -2.36
CA ILE A 75 -7.35 7.30 -3.32
C ILE A 75 -7.38 5.83 -3.76
N ASN A 76 -6.26 5.28 -4.22
CA ASN A 76 -6.20 3.88 -4.64
C ASN A 76 -6.55 2.90 -3.52
N ALA A 77 -6.15 3.16 -2.27
CA ALA A 77 -6.46 2.31 -1.13
C ALA A 77 -7.95 2.31 -0.81
N VAL A 78 -8.59 3.48 -0.83
CA VAL A 78 -10.04 3.62 -0.59
C VAL A 78 -10.81 2.92 -1.69
N THR A 79 -10.50 3.18 -2.97
CA THR A 79 -11.16 2.53 -4.11
C THR A 79 -10.97 1.01 -4.08
N SER A 80 -9.78 0.53 -3.72
CA SER A 80 -9.52 -0.92 -3.61
C SER A 80 -10.31 -1.56 -2.46
N ARG A 81 -10.51 -0.83 -1.36
CA ARG A 81 -11.26 -1.31 -0.20
C ARG A 81 -12.74 -1.38 -0.53
N THR A 82 -13.31 -0.33 -1.10
CA THR A 82 -14.73 -0.28 -1.47
C THR A 82 -15.07 -1.33 -2.51
N ALA A 83 -14.26 -1.50 -3.55
CA ALA A 83 -14.47 -2.52 -4.58
C ALA A 83 -14.40 -3.96 -4.06
N LYS A 84 -13.66 -4.21 -2.97
CA LYS A 84 -13.53 -5.55 -2.36
C LYS A 84 -14.60 -5.84 -1.30
N CYS A 85 -15.19 -4.80 -0.71
CA CYS A 85 -16.12 -4.93 0.42
C CYS A 85 -17.57 -4.68 0.05
N CYS A 86 -17.87 -3.83 -0.94
CA CYS A 86 -19.24 -3.57 -1.38
C CYS A 86 -19.59 -4.39 -2.63
N ASN A 87 -20.83 -4.86 -2.68
CA ASN A 87 -21.43 -5.49 -3.85
C ASN A 87 -21.19 -4.64 -5.10
N PRO A 88 -21.07 -5.28 -6.29
CA PRO A 88 -20.81 -4.56 -7.52
C PRO A 88 -21.87 -3.49 -7.76
N ILE A 89 -21.42 -2.25 -7.92
CA ILE A 89 -22.27 -1.15 -8.36
C ILE A 89 -22.47 -1.34 -9.86
N GLU A 90 -23.74 -1.46 -10.29
CA GLU A 90 -24.04 -1.46 -11.71
C GLU A 90 -23.91 -0.03 -12.24
N ILE A 91 -23.02 0.14 -13.22
CA ILE A 91 -22.76 1.42 -13.85
C ILE A 91 -23.38 1.36 -15.24
N SER A 92 -24.39 2.19 -15.47
CA SER A 92 -24.94 2.45 -16.80
C SER A 92 -24.52 3.84 -17.27
N TYR A 93 -24.18 3.95 -18.55
CA TYR A 93 -23.83 5.23 -19.16
C TYR A 93 -24.40 5.33 -20.56
N GLN A 94 -24.83 6.53 -20.93
CA GLN A 94 -25.21 6.86 -22.30
C GLN A 94 -24.07 7.63 -22.95
N ALA A 95 -23.70 7.26 -24.17
CA ALA A 95 -22.66 7.93 -24.94
C ALA A 95 -23.18 8.38 -26.30
N GLU A 96 -22.99 9.65 -26.63
CA GLU A 96 -23.29 10.24 -27.94
C GLU A 96 -22.00 10.83 -28.53
N GLU A 97 -21.72 10.53 -29.80
CA GLU A 97 -20.47 10.94 -30.49
C GLU A 97 -19.18 10.64 -29.70
N GLY A 98 -19.15 9.54 -28.96
CA GLY A 98 -18.01 9.14 -28.14
C GLY A 98 -17.81 9.96 -26.86
N ARG A 99 -18.76 10.84 -26.50
CA ARG A 99 -18.81 11.51 -25.20
C ARG A 99 -19.89 10.88 -24.33
N ILE A 100 -19.55 10.58 -23.09
CA ILE A 100 -20.53 10.16 -22.08
C ILE A 100 -21.42 11.37 -21.78
N VAL A 101 -22.71 11.25 -22.10
CA VAL A 101 -23.72 12.31 -21.90
C VAL A 101 -24.54 12.10 -20.63
N SER A 102 -24.59 10.87 -20.11
CA SER A 102 -25.17 10.58 -18.80
C SER A 102 -24.52 9.37 -18.16
N PHE A 103 -24.45 9.40 -16.82
CA PHE A 103 -23.86 8.36 -15.99
C PHE A 103 -24.78 8.11 -14.80
N GLN A 104 -25.22 6.86 -14.62
CA GLN A 104 -26.02 6.45 -13.48
C GLN A 104 -25.34 5.26 -12.80
N ALA A 105 -25.19 5.36 -11.48
CA ALA A 105 -24.67 4.30 -10.64
C ALA A 105 -25.80 3.80 -9.74
N GLY A 106 -26.17 2.53 -9.92
CA GLY A 106 -27.17 1.83 -9.12
C GLY A 106 -26.51 0.81 -8.20
N VAL A 107 -27.01 0.72 -6.97
CA VAL A 107 -26.84 -0.49 -6.14
C VAL A 107 -27.92 -1.47 -6.61
N PRO A 108 -27.64 -2.78 -6.74
CA PRO A 108 -28.69 -3.76 -7.04
C PRO A 108 -29.85 -3.70 -6.04
#